data_AF-A0A2S7UV63-F1
#
_entry.id   AF-A0A2S7UV63-F1
#
_cell.length_a   1.000
_cell.length_b   1.000
_cell.length_c   1.000
_cell.angle_alpha   90.00
_cell.angle_beta   90.00
_cell.angle_gamma   90.00
#
_symmetry.space_group_name_H-M   'P 1'
#
loop_
_entity.id
_entity.type
_entity.pdbx_description
1 polymer ?
#
loop_
_entity_poly.entity_id
_entity_poly.type
_entity_poly.pdbx_seq_one_letter_code
_entity_poly.pdbx_strand_id
1 'polypeptide(L)'
;MKLAASIIAMFIVILLIWGDSSMWEDDVYAVYYIDGDVKLGIKVDDDGSFIGRVENKVIAVGSNEKYVVVKQLTSEPDVISYFVLDKENDNIYLKPYEVIEGPYTEPQFTKLNQKLDLPKFSETF
;
A
#
# COMPACT_ATOMS: atom_id res chain seq x y z
N MET A 1 -25.40 16.25 35.97
CA MET A 1 -23.98 15.84 36.05
C MET A 1 -23.73 14.43 35.52
N LYS A 2 -24.41 13.38 36.01
CA LYS A 2 -24.21 11.99 35.53
C LYS A 2 -24.47 11.80 34.02
N LEU A 3 -25.53 12.43 33.50
CA LEU A 3 -25.89 12.35 32.07
C LEU A 3 -24.81 12.98 31.15
N ALA A 4 -24.31 14.16 31.53
CA ALA A 4 -23.25 14.84 30.80
C ALA A 4 -21.93 14.04 30.82
N ALA A 5 -21.58 13.45 31.98
CA ALA A 5 -20.41 12.59 32.10
C ALA A 5 -20.53 11.32 31.22
N SER A 6 -21.71 10.70 31.14
CA SER A 6 -21.95 9.57 30.22
C SER A 6 -21.85 9.95 28.75
N ILE A 7 -22.37 11.12 28.35
CA ILE A 7 -22.27 11.59 26.95
C ILE A 7 -20.80 11.88 26.59
N ILE A 8 -20.04 12.50 27.49
CA ILE A 8 -18.61 12.77 27.30
C ILE A 8 -17.82 11.46 27.21
N ALA A 9 -18.10 10.50 28.09
CA ALA A 9 -17.45 9.19 28.05
C ALA A 9 -17.76 8.43 26.75
N MET A 10 -19.00 8.50 26.25
CA MET A 10 -19.39 7.90 24.97
C MET A 10 -18.67 8.55 23.79
N PHE A 11 -18.54 9.88 23.79
CA PHE A 11 -17.77 10.60 22.77
C PHE A 11 -16.27 10.22 22.78
N ILE A 12 -15.68 10.06 23.97
CA ILE A 12 -14.29 9.61 24.11
C ILE A 12 -14.11 8.19 23.58
N VAL A 13 -15.04 7.28 23.86
CA VAL A 13 -14.99 5.90 23.33
C VAL A 13 -15.07 5.89 21.80
N ILE A 14 -15.92 6.73 21.20
CA ILE A 14 -16.03 6.86 19.73
C ILE A 14 -14.74 7.42 19.11
N LEU A 15 -14.04 8.32 19.80
CA LEU A 15 -12.75 8.85 19.37
C LEU A 15 -11.59 7.86 19.52
N LEU A 16 -11.77 6.75 20.24
CA LEU A 16 -10.75 5.71 20.40
C LEU A 16 -10.90 4.56 19.39
N ILE A 17 -11.94 4.59 18.54
CA ILE A 17 -12.17 3.59 17.48
C ILE A 17 -11.47 3.98 16.17
N TRP A 18 -10.27 4.56 16.27
CA TRP A 18 -9.43 4.82 15.10
C TRP A 18 -8.78 3.48 14.74
N GLY A 19 -9.54 2.66 14.02
CA GLY A 19 -9.07 1.44 13.39
C GLY A 19 -7.92 1.77 12.45
N ASP A 20 -6.98 0.85 12.39
CA ASP A 20 -5.72 0.92 11.65
C ASP A 20 -5.96 1.44 10.21
N SER A 21 -5.69 2.72 9.98
CA SER A 21 -6.00 3.36 8.71
C SER A 21 -4.82 3.15 7.77
N SER A 22 -5.01 2.30 6.77
CA SER A 22 -4.15 2.27 5.59
C SER A 22 -3.86 3.71 5.12
N MET A 23 -2.60 3.98 4.81
CA MET A 23 -2.13 5.30 4.36
C MET A 23 -2.61 5.61 2.94
N TRP A 24 -2.93 4.56 2.17
CA TRP A 24 -3.51 4.63 0.83
C TRP A 24 -4.25 3.32 0.57
N GLU A 25 -5.37 3.37 -0.14
CA GLU A 25 -6.13 2.18 -0.55
C GLU A 25 -6.63 2.32 -1.98
N ASP A 26 -6.67 1.19 -2.69
CA ASP A 26 -7.41 1.03 -3.93
C ASP A 26 -7.88 -0.43 -4.07
N ASP A 27 -9.19 -0.61 -3.98
CA ASP A 27 -9.84 -1.92 -3.88
C ASP A 27 -9.25 -2.74 -2.72
N VAL A 28 -8.65 -3.90 -3.01
CA VAL A 28 -8.02 -4.76 -2.01
C VAL A 28 -6.58 -4.36 -1.70
N TYR A 29 -5.98 -3.43 -2.44
CA TYR A 29 -4.60 -2.99 -2.19
C TYR A 29 -4.55 -1.89 -1.15
N ALA A 30 -3.58 -1.97 -0.27
CA ALA A 30 -3.35 -0.98 0.77
C ALA A 30 -1.87 -0.72 0.98
N VAL A 31 -1.52 0.54 1.21
CA VAL A 31 -0.26 0.93 1.83
C VAL A 31 -0.47 1.05 3.33
N TYR A 32 0.37 0.39 4.12
CA TYR A 32 0.27 0.34 5.57
C TYR A 32 1.65 0.45 6.22
N TYR A 33 1.67 0.82 7.50
CA TYR A 33 2.89 0.94 8.28
C TYR A 33 2.98 -0.23 9.26
N ILE A 34 4.06 -1.02 9.16
CA ILE A 34 4.32 -2.13 10.07
C ILE A 34 5.82 -2.29 10.28
N ASP A 35 6.23 -2.62 11.50
CA ASP A 35 7.63 -2.90 11.87
C ASP A 35 8.64 -1.81 11.50
N GLY A 36 8.22 -0.54 11.44
CA GLY A 36 9.11 0.59 11.14
C GLY A 36 9.14 1.02 9.68
N ASP A 37 8.47 0.29 8.78
CA ASP A 37 8.46 0.55 7.35
C ASP A 37 7.05 0.70 6.78
N VAL A 38 6.97 1.52 5.72
CA VAL A 38 5.78 1.65 4.89
C VAL A 38 5.82 0.55 3.83
N LYS A 39 4.75 -0.25 3.72
CA LYS A 39 4.68 -1.43 2.86
C LYS A 39 3.42 -1.39 1.99
N LEU A 40 3.42 -2.14 0.90
CA LEU A 40 2.21 -2.41 0.10
C LEU A 40 1.82 -3.88 0.23
N GLY A 41 0.53 -4.16 0.36
CA GLY A 41 -0.03 -5.51 0.32
C GLY A 41 -1.50 -5.55 -0.06
N ILE A 42 -2.05 -6.76 -0.06
CA ILE A 42 -3.49 -7.02 -0.23
C ILE A 42 -4.12 -7.16 1.15
N LYS A 43 -5.17 -6.39 1.42
CA LYS A 43 -6.00 -6.50 2.61
C LYS A 43 -6.81 -7.80 2.58
N VAL A 44 -6.72 -8.60 3.64
CA VAL A 44 -7.40 -9.91 3.76
C VAL A 44 -8.69 -9.80 4.57
N ASP A 45 -8.71 -8.89 5.54
CA ASP A 45 -9.84 -8.63 6.43
C ASP A 45 -9.89 -7.15 6.82
N ASP A 46 -10.97 -6.74 7.49
CA ASP A 46 -11.11 -5.38 8.02
C ASP A 46 -10.34 -5.17 9.35
N ASP A 47 -9.69 -6.22 9.87
CA ASP A 47 -8.98 -6.23 11.15
C ASP A 47 -7.48 -5.87 11.00
N GLY A 48 -7.04 -5.51 9.79
CA GLY A 48 -5.66 -5.07 9.52
C GLY A 48 -4.71 -6.20 9.13
N SER A 49 -5.22 -7.34 8.66
CA SER A 49 -4.37 -8.40 8.09
C SER A 49 -4.06 -8.13 6.63
N PHE A 50 -2.77 -8.17 6.27
CA PHE A 50 -2.30 -7.96 4.91
C PHE A 50 -1.44 -9.12 4.41
N ILE A 51 -1.58 -9.44 3.13
CA ILE A 51 -0.61 -10.27 2.41
C ILE A 51 0.32 -9.31 1.67
N GLY A 52 1.55 -9.26 2.15
CA GLY A 52 2.62 -8.44 1.60
C GLY A 52 2.81 -8.57 0.10
N ARG A 53 3.16 -7.45 -0.54
CA ARG A 53 3.58 -7.40 -1.94
C ARG A 53 4.94 -6.71 -2.04
N VAL A 54 5.06 -5.50 -1.51
CA VAL A 54 6.32 -4.73 -1.51
C VAL A 54 6.74 -4.48 -0.07
N GLU A 55 7.81 -5.15 0.37
CA GLU A 55 8.15 -5.30 1.79
C GLU A 55 9.13 -4.26 2.36
N ASN A 56 10.00 -3.65 1.55
CA ASN A 56 10.84 -2.52 2.01
C ASN A 56 10.09 -1.20 1.81
N LYS A 57 10.62 -0.14 2.43
CA LYS A 57 10.08 1.22 2.44
C LYS A 57 9.51 1.70 1.10
N VAL A 58 8.19 1.69 1.01
CA VAL A 58 7.41 2.33 -0.06
C VAL A 58 7.44 3.84 0.15
N ILE A 59 7.83 4.57 -0.89
CA ILE A 59 7.93 6.05 -0.87
C ILE A 59 6.95 6.71 -1.85
N ALA A 60 6.37 5.95 -2.77
CA ALA A 60 5.28 6.43 -3.62
C ALA A 60 4.43 5.26 -4.13
N VAL A 61 3.14 5.50 -4.33
CA VAL A 61 2.19 4.54 -4.91
C VAL A 61 1.25 5.25 -5.89
N GLY A 62 0.77 4.52 -6.89
CA GLY A 62 -0.30 4.97 -7.77
C GLY A 62 -1.02 3.80 -8.39
N SER A 63 -2.24 4.03 -8.87
CA SER A 63 -3.05 2.98 -9.48
C SER A 63 -3.98 3.49 -10.57
N ASN A 64 -4.45 2.58 -11.40
CA ASN A 64 -5.61 2.74 -12.28
C ASN A 64 -6.44 1.44 -12.26
N GLU A 65 -7.34 1.27 -13.22
CA GLU A 65 -8.20 0.09 -13.31
C GLU A 65 -7.42 -1.24 -13.45
N LYS A 66 -6.21 -1.21 -14.05
CA LYS A 66 -5.46 -2.43 -14.37
C LYS A 66 -4.21 -2.64 -13.51
N TYR A 67 -3.53 -1.57 -13.14
CA TYR A 67 -2.21 -1.65 -12.54
C TYR A 67 -2.14 -0.92 -11.20
N VAL A 68 -1.27 -1.42 -10.33
CA VAL A 68 -0.69 -0.67 -9.21
C VAL A 68 0.79 -0.51 -9.48
N VAL A 69 1.32 0.70 -9.29
CA VAL A 69 2.76 0.99 -9.39
C VAL A 69 3.29 1.45 -8.05
N VAL A 70 4.49 0.99 -7.72
CA VAL A 70 5.13 1.27 -6.43
C VAL A 70 6.55 1.75 -6.66
N LYS A 71 6.93 2.79 -5.93
CA LYS A 71 8.31 3.23 -5.79
C LYS A 71 8.79 2.87 -4.39
N GLN A 72 9.89 2.11 -4.33
CA GLN A 72 10.49 1.62 -3.10
C GLN A 72 11.91 2.20 -2.95
N LEU A 73 12.31 2.43 -1.70
CA LEU A 73 13.68 2.71 -1.30
C LEU A 73 14.18 1.56 -0.40
N THR A 74 15.32 0.96 -0.72
CA THR A 74 16.01 0.03 0.18
C THR A 74 16.94 0.79 1.12
N SER A 75 17.13 0.31 2.35
CA SER A 75 17.87 1.05 3.37
C SER A 75 19.39 1.02 3.21
N GLU A 76 19.98 -0.07 2.66
CA GLU A 76 21.44 -0.19 2.52
C GLU A 76 21.84 -1.16 1.37
N PRO A 77 22.40 -0.68 0.25
CA PRO A 77 22.52 0.72 -0.14
C PRO A 77 21.15 1.37 -0.43
N ASP A 78 21.09 2.70 -0.37
CA ASP A 78 19.93 3.49 -0.82
C ASP A 78 19.71 3.29 -2.33
N VAL A 79 18.83 2.35 -2.67
CA VAL A 79 18.49 2.03 -4.06
C VAL A 79 17.00 2.22 -4.25
N ILE A 80 16.67 3.04 -5.25
CA ILE A 80 15.29 3.22 -5.68
C ILE A 80 14.94 2.13 -6.69
N SER A 81 13.87 1.40 -6.40
CA SER A 81 13.30 0.39 -7.29
C SER A 81 11.84 0.69 -7.57
N TYR A 82 11.39 0.28 -8.75
CA TYR A 82 10.02 0.42 -9.20
C TYR A 82 9.39 -0.95 -9.40
N PHE A 83 8.15 -1.11 -8.97
CA PHE A 83 7.38 -2.35 -9.12
C PHE A 83 6.04 -2.07 -9.79
N VAL A 84 5.56 -3.06 -10.54
CA VAL A 84 4.26 -3.04 -11.21
C VAL A 84 3.51 -4.30 -10.81
N LEU A 85 2.23 -4.16 -10.48
CA LEU A 85 1.31 -5.25 -10.19
C LEU A 85 0.16 -5.17 -11.18
N ASP A 86 -0.12 -6.27 -11.88
CA ASP A 86 -1.33 -6.43 -12.69
C ASP A 86 -2.46 -6.97 -11.82
N LYS A 87 -3.50 -6.15 -11.61
CA LYS A 87 -4.61 -6.47 -10.71
C LYS A 87 -5.38 -7.71 -11.15
N GLU A 88 -5.45 -7.98 -12.45
CA GLU A 88 -6.21 -9.15 -12.97
C GLU A 88 -5.50 -10.47 -12.66
N ASN A 89 -4.18 -10.44 -12.48
CA ASN A 89 -3.34 -11.62 -12.29
C ASN A 89 -2.92 -11.84 -10.83
N ASP A 90 -3.37 -10.98 -9.91
CA ASP A 90 -3.04 -11.07 -8.49
C ASP A 90 -4.24 -11.53 -7.66
N ASN A 91 -3.96 -12.26 -6.58
CA ASN A 91 -4.94 -12.63 -5.56
C ASN A 91 -4.25 -13.11 -4.29
N ILE A 92 -5.05 -13.31 -3.24
CA ILE A 92 -4.59 -13.72 -1.90
C ILE A 92 -3.87 -15.08 -1.84
N TYR A 93 -3.97 -15.93 -2.87
CA TYR A 93 -3.33 -17.25 -2.88
C TYR A 93 -1.96 -17.25 -3.55
N LEU A 94 -1.62 -16.22 -4.31
CA LEU A 94 -0.35 -16.10 -5.03
C LEU A 94 0.73 -15.45 -4.15
N LYS A 95 1.97 -15.88 -4.36
CA LYS A 95 3.15 -15.28 -3.71
C LYS A 95 3.60 -14.01 -4.44
N PRO A 96 4.26 -13.07 -3.74
CA PRO A 96 4.73 -11.82 -4.35
C PRO A 96 5.57 -12.02 -5.62
N TYR A 97 6.48 -12.99 -5.63
CA TYR A 97 7.34 -13.26 -6.78
C TYR A 97 6.60 -13.82 -8.01
N GLU A 98 5.34 -14.24 -7.85
CA GLU A 98 4.51 -14.77 -8.94
C GLU A 98 3.73 -13.66 -9.67
N VAL A 99 3.51 -12.51 -9.02
CA VAL A 99 2.56 -11.48 -9.45
C VAL A 99 3.17 -10.08 -9.57
N ILE A 100 4.34 -9.86 -8.97
CA ILE A 100 5.01 -8.56 -8.97
C ILE A 100 6.10 -8.55 -10.03
N GLU A 101 6.01 -7.55 -10.89
CA GLU A 101 7.02 -7.24 -11.87
C GLU A 101 8.01 -6.21 -11.31
N GLY A 102 9.29 -6.59 -11.24
CA GLY A 102 10.38 -5.74 -10.72
C GLY A 102 11.45 -6.56 -9.99
N PRO A 103 12.42 -5.91 -9.32
CA PRO A 103 12.61 -4.47 -9.25
C PRO A 103 13.10 -3.88 -10.59
N TYR A 104 12.50 -2.78 -11.02
CA TYR A 104 12.95 -2.00 -12.17
C TYR A 104 13.77 -0.79 -11.73
N THR A 105 14.74 -0.42 -12.55
CA THR A 105 15.38 0.91 -12.52
C THR A 105 14.46 1.95 -13.14
N GLU A 106 14.70 3.24 -12.87
CA GLU A 106 13.90 4.34 -13.45
C GLU A 106 13.84 4.31 -14.99
N PRO A 107 14.94 4.06 -15.73
CA PRO A 107 14.87 3.94 -17.19
C PRO A 107 14.05 2.74 -17.66
N GLN A 108 14.10 1.61 -16.95
CA GLN A 108 13.29 0.43 -17.27
C GLN A 108 11.81 0.71 -17.02
N PHE A 109 11.47 1.30 -15.87
CA PHE A 109 10.11 1.68 -15.53
C PHE A 109 9.54 2.70 -16.51
N THR A 110 10.33 3.69 -16.93
CA THR A 110 9.89 4.70 -17.91
C THR A 110 9.56 4.07 -19.26
N LYS A 111 10.39 3.13 -19.74
CA LYS A 111 10.11 2.38 -20.97
C LYS A 111 8.88 1.48 -20.83
N LEU A 112 8.71 0.86 -19.67
CA LEU A 112 7.54 0.02 -19.39
C LEU A 112 6.26 0.86 -19.36
N ASN A 113 6.31 2.03 -18.73
CA ASN A 113 5.21 3.00 -18.68
C ASN A 113 4.77 3.42 -20.09
N GLN A 114 5.72 3.74 -20.98
CA GLN A 114 5.39 4.06 -22.37
C GLN A 114 4.71 2.92 -23.14
N LYS A 115 4.95 1.66 -22.74
CA LYS A 115 4.38 0.48 -23.40
C LYS A 115 3.02 0.09 -22.84
N LEU A 116 2.84 0.21 -21.52
CA LEU A 116 1.67 -0.29 -20.81
C LEU A 116 0.71 0.80 -20.34
N ASP A 117 1.04 2.07 -20.53
CA ASP A 117 0.29 3.23 -20.02
C ASP A 117 0.05 3.12 -18.50
N LEU A 118 1.14 2.98 -17.76
CA LEU A 118 1.10 2.78 -16.31
C LEU A 118 0.59 4.05 -15.61
N PRO A 119 -0.11 3.91 -14.47
CA PRO A 119 -0.59 5.05 -13.70
C PRO A 119 0.54 5.91 -13.19
N LYS A 120 0.25 7.19 -12.99
CA LYS A 120 1.14 8.10 -12.25
C LYS A 120 1.06 7.77 -10.76
N PHE A 121 2.14 8.06 -10.03
CA PHE A 121 2.09 8.06 -8.57
C PHE A 121 1.06 9.09 -8.09
N SER A 122 0.12 8.65 -7.26
CA SER A 122 -0.94 9.48 -6.68
C SER A 122 -0.61 9.91 -5.26
N GLU A 123 0.17 9.12 -4.52
CA GLU A 123 0.51 9.36 -3.11
C GLU A 123 2.00 9.11 -2.85
N THR A 124 2.57 9.83 -1.88
CA THR A 124 3.98 9.76 -1.48
C THR A 124 4.12 9.75 0.03
N PHE A 125 5.10 9.01 0.57
CA PHE A 125 5.28 8.77 2.01
C PHE A 125 6.68 9.12 2.51
#